data_AF-A0A9D4HKX4-F1
#
_entry.id   AF-A0A9D4HKX4-F1
#
_cell.length_a   1.000
_cell.length_b   1.000
_cell.length_c   1.000
_cell.angle_alpha   90.00
_cell.angle_beta   90.00
_cell.angle_gamma   90.00
#
_symmetry.space_group_name_H-M   'P 1'
#
loop_
_entity.id
_entity.type
_entity.pdbx_description
1 polymer ?
#
loop_
_entity_poly.entity_id
_entity_poly.type
_entity_poly.pdbx_seq_one_letter_code
_entity_poly.pdbx_strand_id
1 'polypeptide(L)'
;MESLEKLYKKILEEINALRKTINDSLDKLEKYTKKELDTLLATMRASIQTDIKNCTESIKNITCLHEDLLKIKDKSEALSFIKYRKCLDQSLKVESVLKEMTTKTEMTITFKPDKAIQQTLSTLSGLGEVLRTVEKSQPTKRTTQNTDSRQNKPKETSQSDTGNQTSGFKVNKSHPLSSTSRSYSPGNRTSDLTKSGQVIDPLSSSTHQLVQGYQPGSVSQSYQIIKVKSSKKYSVTIKSDIDVCCISSICETASGELIITDIVQCRVKLLDQTYKVVAHYVFSSAPWSMCSIDSNLVAVTVGHHQVHFIRVTNGQLINDRILELKHECLGIAHHHGNLYITDGTALYLYTLDGKLVREMYKDTSGYYNAGNNYS
;
A
#
# COMPACT_ATOMS: atom_id res chain seq x y z
N MET A 1 20.13 -31.12 71.30
CA MET A 1 20.35 -31.57 69.90
C MET A 1 19.06 -31.57 69.08
N GLU A 2 17.94 -32.03 69.64
CA GLU A 2 16.63 -32.11 68.95
C GLU A 2 16.14 -30.79 68.32
N SER A 3 16.49 -29.63 68.90
CA SER A 3 16.17 -28.30 68.35
C SER A 3 16.94 -27.96 67.07
N LEU A 4 18.18 -28.44 66.90
CA LEU A 4 19.01 -28.14 65.73
C LEU A 4 18.55 -28.94 64.51
N GLU A 5 18.21 -30.21 64.71
CA GLU A 5 17.67 -31.08 63.64
C GLU A 5 16.34 -30.56 63.11
N LYS A 6 15.47 -30.07 64.00
CA LYS A 6 14.20 -29.45 63.60
C LYS A 6 14.43 -28.18 62.76
N LEU A 7 15.40 -27.35 63.13
CA LEU A 7 15.77 -26.16 62.35
C LEU A 7 16.34 -26.53 60.98
N TYR A 8 17.23 -27.52 60.92
CA TYR A 8 17.80 -28.03 59.67
C TYR A 8 16.70 -28.55 58.72
N LYS A 9 15.75 -29.35 59.22
CA LYS A 9 14.60 -29.83 58.43
C LYS A 9 13.77 -28.67 57.89
N LYS A 10 13.48 -27.65 58.72
CA LYS A 10 12.74 -26.47 58.29
C LYS A 10 13.45 -25.72 57.15
N ILE A 11 14.77 -25.51 57.26
CA ILE A 11 15.55 -24.85 56.21
C ILE A 11 15.51 -25.67 54.91
N LEU A 12 15.62 -27.00 55.00
CA LEU A 12 15.48 -27.87 53.82
C LEU A 12 14.09 -27.76 53.17
N GLU A 13 13.03 -27.69 53.96
CA GLU A 13 11.66 -27.49 53.45
C GLU A 13 11.53 -26.16 52.71
N GLU A 14 12.08 -25.06 53.26
CA GLU A 14 12.08 -23.74 52.62
C GLU A 14 12.88 -23.73 51.30
N ILE A 15 14.06 -24.38 51.26
CA ILE A 15 14.86 -24.55 50.04
C ILE A 15 14.08 -25.32 48.98
N ASN A 16 13.43 -26.42 49.37
CA ASN A 16 12.64 -27.24 48.46
C ASN A 16 11.42 -26.48 47.92
N ALA A 17 10.76 -25.68 48.76
CA ALA A 17 9.66 -24.83 48.35
C ALA A 17 10.09 -23.75 47.34
N LEU A 18 11.25 -23.12 47.56
CA LEU A 18 11.81 -22.15 46.62
C LEU A 18 12.18 -22.80 45.27
N ARG A 19 12.86 -23.94 45.28
CA ARG A 19 13.18 -24.70 44.07
C ARG A 19 11.94 -25.05 43.28
N LYS A 20 10.89 -25.53 43.95
CA LYS A 20 9.60 -25.82 43.32
C LYS A 20 9.02 -24.58 42.66
N THR A 21 9.03 -23.43 43.35
CA THR A 21 8.54 -22.16 42.81
C THR A 21 9.28 -21.72 41.53
N ILE A 22 10.61 -21.89 41.50
CA ILE A 22 11.44 -21.59 40.33
C ILE A 22 11.05 -22.49 39.15
N ASN A 23 10.97 -23.81 39.38
CA ASN A 23 10.59 -24.78 38.36
C ASN A 23 9.19 -24.48 37.80
N ASP A 24 8.20 -24.26 38.67
CA ASP A 24 6.84 -23.95 38.27
C ASP A 24 6.76 -22.65 37.42
N SER A 25 7.66 -21.69 37.68
CA SER A 25 7.75 -20.46 36.90
C SER A 25 8.40 -20.68 35.53
N LEU A 26 9.45 -21.50 35.46
CA LEU A 26 10.09 -21.89 34.21
C LEU A 26 9.14 -22.69 33.31
N ASP A 27 8.40 -23.65 33.89
CA ASP A 27 7.40 -24.45 33.17
C ASP A 27 6.30 -23.56 32.57
N LYS A 28 5.86 -22.54 33.31
CA LYS A 28 4.88 -21.55 32.81
C LYS A 28 5.43 -20.74 31.64
N LEU A 29 6.67 -20.25 31.73
CA LEU A 29 7.33 -19.49 30.66
C LEU A 29 7.55 -20.36 29.42
N GLU A 30 7.95 -21.61 29.59
CA GLU A 30 8.11 -22.56 28.49
C GLU A 30 6.77 -22.82 27.81
N LYS A 31 5.72 -23.13 28.58
CA LYS A 31 4.37 -23.37 28.04
C LYS A 31 3.83 -22.16 27.29
N TYR A 32 4.05 -20.96 27.82
CA TYR A 32 3.67 -19.71 27.16
C TYR A 32 4.42 -19.55 25.82
N THR A 33 5.74 -19.70 25.81
CA THR A 33 6.58 -19.57 24.61
C THR A 33 6.19 -20.58 23.53
N LYS A 34 5.90 -21.84 23.91
CA LYS A 34 5.40 -22.87 22.99
C LYS A 34 4.05 -22.48 22.38
N LYS A 35 3.11 -21.99 23.20
CA LYS A 35 1.80 -21.56 22.73
C LYS A 35 1.89 -20.39 21.73
N GLU A 36 2.75 -19.41 21.99
CA GLU A 36 3.02 -18.31 21.06
C GLU A 36 3.61 -18.81 19.74
N LEU A 37 4.57 -19.74 19.80
CA LEU A 37 5.15 -20.36 18.60
C LEU A 37 4.10 -21.16 17.80
N ASP A 38 3.26 -21.95 18.46
CA ASP A 38 2.17 -22.69 17.81
C ASP A 38 1.17 -21.75 17.14
N THR A 39 0.84 -20.64 17.80
CA THR A 39 -0.06 -19.61 17.25
C THR A 39 0.55 -18.97 16.02
N LEU A 40 1.83 -18.57 16.08
CA LEU A 40 2.57 -18.01 14.94
C LEU A 40 2.58 -18.99 13.76
N LEU A 41 2.91 -20.27 13.99
CA LEU A 41 2.91 -21.30 12.96
C LEU A 41 1.52 -21.53 12.36
N ALA A 42 0.47 -21.52 13.17
CA ALA A 42 -0.91 -21.64 12.68
C ALA A 42 -1.31 -20.46 11.79
N THR A 43 -0.98 -19.22 12.19
CA THR A 43 -1.22 -18.02 11.39
C THR A 43 -0.46 -18.06 10.07
N MET A 44 0.82 -18.45 10.09
CA MET A 44 1.62 -18.58 8.87
C MET A 44 1.04 -19.63 7.92
N ARG A 45 0.63 -20.81 8.43
CA ARG A 45 -0.03 -21.83 7.62
C ARG A 45 -1.33 -21.33 6.99
N ALA A 46 -2.16 -20.61 7.75
CA ALA A 46 -3.40 -20.04 7.25
C ALA A 46 -3.17 -19.00 6.13
N SER A 47 -2.13 -18.16 6.28
CA SER A 47 -1.72 -17.21 5.24
C SER A 47 -1.28 -17.94 3.96
N ILE A 48 -0.38 -18.92 4.08
CA ILE A 48 0.11 -19.70 2.94
C ILE A 48 -1.05 -20.43 2.23
N GLN A 49 -2.00 -20.99 2.99
CA GLN A 49 -3.15 -21.68 2.42
C GLN A 49 -4.07 -20.72 1.65
N THR A 50 -4.26 -19.50 2.15
CA THR A 50 -4.99 -18.44 1.45
C THR A 50 -4.30 -18.08 0.13
N ASP A 51 -2.98 -17.91 0.15
CA ASP A 51 -2.21 -17.57 -1.04
C ASP A 51 -2.26 -18.70 -2.09
N ILE A 52 -2.14 -19.97 -1.67
CA ILE A 52 -2.32 -21.14 -2.55
C ILE A 52 -3.70 -21.13 -3.23
N LYS A 53 -4.76 -20.84 -2.47
CA LYS A 53 -6.12 -20.76 -3.00
C LYS A 53 -6.24 -19.67 -4.06
N ASN A 54 -5.72 -18.47 -3.78
CA ASN A 54 -5.76 -17.33 -4.71
C ASN A 54 -4.98 -17.62 -6.00
N CYS A 55 -3.80 -18.25 -5.89
CA CYS A 55 -3.02 -18.68 -7.05
C CYS A 55 -3.76 -19.73 -7.89
N THR A 56 -4.39 -20.71 -7.24
CA THR A 56 -5.18 -21.75 -7.93
C THR A 56 -6.34 -21.16 -8.71
N GLU A 57 -7.07 -20.22 -8.11
CA GLU A 57 -8.18 -19.52 -8.77
C GLU A 57 -7.69 -18.67 -9.96
N SER A 58 -6.57 -17.99 -9.82
CA SER A 58 -6.00 -17.18 -10.88
C SER A 58 -5.51 -18.02 -12.07
N ILE A 59 -4.88 -19.17 -11.79
CA ILE A 59 -4.50 -20.16 -12.81
C ILE A 59 -5.74 -20.65 -13.56
N LYS A 60 -6.82 -20.98 -12.84
CA LYS A 60 -8.09 -21.38 -13.47
C LYS A 60 -8.62 -20.29 -14.41
N ASN A 61 -8.59 -19.02 -13.99
CA ASN A 61 -9.04 -17.89 -14.81
C ASN A 61 -8.18 -17.72 -16.08
N ILE A 62 -6.85 -17.84 -15.96
CA ILE A 62 -5.93 -17.77 -17.12
C ILE A 62 -6.20 -18.93 -18.08
N THR A 63 -6.38 -20.16 -17.58
CA THR A 63 -6.71 -21.32 -18.41
C THR A 63 -8.02 -21.13 -19.16
N CYS A 64 -9.08 -20.63 -18.49
CA CYS A 64 -10.34 -20.33 -19.15
C CYS A 64 -10.18 -19.26 -20.24
N LEU A 65 -9.45 -18.17 -19.98
CA LEU A 65 -9.17 -17.12 -20.97
C LEU A 65 -8.37 -17.67 -22.17
N HIS A 66 -7.44 -18.58 -21.91
CA HIS A 66 -6.63 -19.22 -22.94
C HIS A 66 -7.46 -20.14 -23.85
N GLU A 67 -8.31 -20.99 -23.28
CA GLU A 67 -9.25 -21.82 -24.05
C GLU A 67 -10.20 -20.96 -24.90
N ASP A 68 -10.64 -19.85 -24.34
CA ASP A 68 -11.47 -18.87 -25.01
C ASP A 68 -10.78 -18.18 -26.19
N LEU A 69 -9.46 -17.97 -26.10
CA LEU A 69 -8.63 -17.46 -27.19
C LEU A 69 -8.51 -18.51 -28.30
N LEU A 70 -8.29 -19.78 -27.95
CA LEU A 70 -8.17 -20.88 -28.93
C LEU A 70 -9.44 -21.12 -29.75
N LYS A 71 -10.61 -20.83 -29.18
CA LYS A 71 -11.92 -20.95 -29.86
C LYS A 71 -12.17 -19.82 -30.86
N ILE A 72 -11.39 -18.75 -30.86
CA ILE A 72 -11.53 -17.61 -31.79
C ILE A 72 -10.68 -17.88 -33.03
N LYS A 73 -11.15 -18.78 -33.90
CA LYS A 73 -10.50 -19.01 -35.21
C LYS A 73 -11.02 -18.07 -36.32
N ASP A 74 -12.21 -17.48 -36.16
CA ASP A 74 -12.90 -16.72 -37.23
C ASP A 74 -13.59 -15.42 -36.76
N LYS A 75 -13.15 -14.77 -35.67
CA LYS A 75 -13.76 -13.51 -35.20
C LYS A 75 -12.79 -12.33 -35.28
N SER A 76 -13.39 -11.13 -35.33
CA SER A 76 -12.75 -9.80 -35.30
C SER A 76 -11.43 -9.78 -34.51
N GLU A 77 -10.36 -9.35 -35.19
CA GLU A 77 -9.02 -9.16 -34.64
C GLU A 77 -9.02 -8.33 -33.34
N ALA A 78 -9.92 -7.34 -33.25
CA ALA A 78 -10.08 -6.51 -32.05
C ALA A 78 -10.50 -7.33 -30.82
N LEU A 79 -11.39 -8.33 -30.98
CA LEU A 79 -11.82 -9.19 -29.87
C LEU A 79 -10.68 -10.12 -29.42
N SER A 80 -9.89 -10.63 -30.36
CA SER A 80 -8.70 -11.43 -30.06
C SER A 80 -7.66 -10.62 -29.29
N PHE A 81 -7.40 -9.37 -29.71
CA PHE A 81 -6.49 -8.46 -29.02
C PHE A 81 -6.97 -8.13 -27.59
N ILE A 82 -8.26 -7.82 -27.42
CA ILE A 82 -8.84 -7.54 -26.10
C ILE A 82 -8.71 -8.75 -25.16
N LYS A 83 -9.06 -9.96 -25.63
CA LYS A 83 -8.93 -11.17 -24.82
C LYS A 83 -7.47 -11.49 -24.49
N TYR A 84 -6.56 -11.29 -25.45
CA TYR A 84 -5.12 -11.44 -25.22
C TYR A 84 -4.64 -10.48 -24.15
N ARG A 85 -5.06 -9.21 -24.22
CA ARG A 85 -4.72 -8.20 -23.21
C ARG A 85 -5.25 -8.56 -21.83
N LYS A 86 -6.52 -9.00 -21.72
CA LYS A 86 -7.10 -9.49 -20.46
C LYS A 86 -6.31 -10.67 -19.88
N CYS A 87 -5.85 -11.60 -20.73
CA CYS A 87 -5.00 -12.72 -20.32
C CYS A 87 -3.63 -12.23 -19.80
N LEU A 88 -2.99 -11.31 -20.52
CA LEU A 88 -1.72 -10.70 -20.12
C LEU A 88 -1.83 -9.98 -18.77
N ASP A 89 -2.87 -9.16 -18.59
CA ASP A 89 -3.09 -8.42 -17.34
C ASP A 89 -3.32 -9.38 -16.16
N GLN A 90 -4.02 -10.50 -16.36
CA GLN A 90 -4.17 -11.54 -15.33
C GLN A 90 -2.85 -12.25 -15.03
N SER A 91 -2.04 -12.55 -16.06
CA SER A 91 -0.71 -13.15 -15.88
C SER A 91 0.20 -12.25 -15.04
N LEU A 92 0.19 -10.94 -15.30
CA LEU A 92 0.97 -9.97 -14.53
C LEU A 92 0.52 -9.88 -13.07
N LYS A 93 -0.80 -9.99 -12.81
CA LYS A 93 -1.33 -10.05 -11.44
C LYS A 93 -0.82 -11.30 -10.71
N VAL A 94 -0.84 -12.47 -11.35
CA VAL A 94 -0.30 -13.71 -10.78
C VAL A 94 1.19 -13.58 -10.50
N GLU A 95 1.95 -13.01 -11.42
CA GLU A 95 3.38 -12.77 -11.23
C GLU A 95 3.66 -11.87 -10.01
N SER A 96 2.88 -10.80 -9.84
CA SER A 96 2.98 -9.93 -8.66
C SER A 96 2.72 -10.68 -7.36
N VAL A 97 1.67 -11.52 -7.30
CA VAL A 97 1.35 -12.34 -6.12
C VAL A 97 2.47 -13.34 -5.85
N LEU A 98 2.98 -14.03 -6.85
CA LEU A 98 4.08 -14.99 -6.70
C LEU A 98 5.37 -14.32 -6.21
N LYS A 99 5.67 -13.11 -6.69
CA LYS A 99 6.81 -12.32 -6.22
C LYS A 99 6.65 -11.95 -4.74
N GLU A 100 5.46 -11.52 -4.33
CA GLU A 100 5.15 -11.24 -2.93
C GLU A 100 5.28 -12.50 -2.07
N MET A 101 4.76 -13.65 -2.52
CA MET A 101 4.91 -14.94 -1.83
C MET A 101 6.39 -15.33 -1.69
N THR A 102 7.19 -15.17 -2.74
CA THR A 102 8.62 -15.51 -2.71
C THR A 102 9.36 -14.69 -1.65
N THR A 103 9.02 -13.39 -1.53
CA THR A 103 9.59 -12.54 -0.47
C THR A 103 9.11 -12.92 0.93
N LYS A 104 7.92 -13.53 1.08
CA LYS A 104 7.39 -14.02 2.35
C LYS A 104 7.95 -15.39 2.76
N THR A 105 8.34 -16.23 1.79
CA THR A 105 8.80 -17.60 2.07
C THR A 105 10.20 -17.68 2.70
N GLU A 106 10.99 -16.62 2.65
CA GLU A 106 12.28 -16.52 3.37
C GLU A 106 12.12 -16.11 4.85
N MET A 107 11.11 -16.65 5.55
CA MET A 107 11.00 -16.44 6.99
C MET A 107 11.93 -17.38 7.73
N THR A 108 12.93 -16.80 8.41
CA THR A 108 13.77 -17.51 9.38
C THR A 108 13.24 -17.27 10.79
N ILE A 109 12.71 -18.32 11.42
CA ILE A 109 12.30 -18.27 12.84
C ILE A 109 13.53 -18.60 13.69
N THR A 110 14.00 -17.64 14.48
CA THR A 110 15.16 -17.83 15.37
C THR A 110 14.73 -17.62 16.82
N PHE A 111 14.96 -18.62 17.67
CA PHE A 111 14.81 -18.45 19.11
C PHE A 111 16.04 -17.73 19.68
N LYS A 112 15.81 -16.67 20.45
CA LYS A 112 16.86 -15.95 21.18
C LYS A 112 16.55 -16.05 22.67
N PRO A 113 17.40 -16.71 23.47
CA PRO A 113 17.20 -16.77 24.91
C PRO A 113 17.17 -15.37 25.53
N ASP A 114 16.38 -15.20 26.58
CA ASP A 114 16.33 -13.95 27.32
C ASP A 114 17.64 -13.72 28.08
N LYS A 115 18.24 -12.54 27.88
CA LYS A 115 19.54 -12.19 28.48
C LYS A 115 19.48 -12.08 30.00
N ALA A 116 18.37 -11.60 30.56
CA ALA A 116 18.21 -11.46 32.01
C ALA A 116 18.11 -12.84 32.67
N ILE A 117 17.42 -13.80 32.04
CA ILE A 117 17.40 -15.19 32.50
C ILE A 117 18.81 -15.78 32.45
N GLN A 118 19.54 -15.63 31.34
CA GLN A 118 20.91 -16.12 31.23
C GLN A 118 21.84 -15.50 32.27
N GLN A 119 21.77 -14.18 32.46
CA GLN A 119 22.58 -13.47 33.44
C GLN A 119 22.26 -13.93 34.86
N THR A 120 20.97 -14.00 35.22
CA THR A 120 20.51 -14.46 36.53
C THR A 120 21.05 -15.85 36.84
N LEU A 121 20.91 -16.80 35.90
CA LEU A 121 21.42 -18.16 36.03
C LEU A 121 22.95 -18.22 36.16
N SER A 122 23.68 -17.32 35.48
CA SER A 122 25.14 -17.25 35.59
C SER A 122 25.64 -16.64 36.91
N THR A 123 24.85 -15.75 37.53
CA THR A 123 25.19 -15.09 38.80
C THR A 123 24.76 -15.89 40.03
N LEU A 124 23.88 -16.88 39.85
CA LEU A 124 23.38 -17.73 40.94
C LEU A 124 24.48 -18.69 41.42
N SER A 125 25.15 -18.36 42.52
CA SER A 125 26.09 -19.25 43.22
C SER A 125 25.42 -20.19 44.23
N GLY A 126 24.16 -19.90 44.61
CA GLY A 126 23.34 -20.68 45.54
C GLY A 126 21.89 -20.20 45.54
N LEU A 127 20.98 -20.97 46.15
CA LEU A 127 19.55 -20.62 46.24
C LEU A 127 19.25 -19.55 47.31
N GLY A 128 20.19 -19.30 48.21
CA GLY A 128 20.08 -18.33 49.30
C GLY A 128 21.28 -18.43 50.25
N GLU A 129 21.28 -17.60 51.28
CA GLU A 129 22.31 -17.58 52.32
C GLU A 129 21.76 -18.12 53.65
N VAL A 130 22.53 -18.98 54.32
CA VAL A 130 22.19 -19.46 55.67
C VAL A 130 22.84 -18.52 56.69
N LEU A 131 22.06 -17.58 57.22
CA LEU A 131 22.54 -16.65 58.24
C LEU A 131 22.41 -17.27 59.64
N ARG A 132 23.51 -17.28 60.41
CA ARG A 132 23.51 -17.73 61.81
C ARG A 132 23.46 -16.52 62.74
N THR A 133 22.32 -16.29 63.38
CA THR A 133 22.20 -15.33 64.48
C THR A 133 22.54 -16.01 65.80
N VAL A 134 23.63 -15.58 66.45
CA VAL A 134 23.91 -15.95 67.84
C VAL A 134 23.19 -14.95 68.71
N GLU A 135 22.09 -15.34 69.34
CA GLU A 135 21.48 -14.52 70.39
C GLU A 135 22.54 -14.28 71.47
N LYS A 136 23.01 -13.04 71.58
CA LYS A 136 23.81 -12.62 72.73
C LYS A 136 22.91 -12.77 73.94
N SER A 137 23.19 -13.76 74.79
CA SER A 137 22.58 -13.88 76.10
C SER A 137 22.64 -12.52 76.79
N GLN A 138 21.48 -11.94 77.06
CA GLN A 138 21.40 -10.65 77.73
C GLN A 138 22.22 -10.72 79.02
N PRO A 139 23.18 -9.80 79.25
CA PRO A 139 23.81 -9.70 80.55
C PRO A 139 22.71 -9.38 81.58
N THR A 140 22.57 -10.27 82.56
CA THR A 140 21.69 -10.15 83.70
C THR A 140 21.87 -8.77 84.33
N LYS A 141 20.84 -7.93 84.30
CA LYS A 141 20.84 -6.56 84.83
C LYS A 141 21.24 -6.60 86.31
N ARG A 142 22.42 -6.05 86.65
CA ARG A 142 22.76 -5.63 88.01
C ARG A 142 22.11 -4.27 88.26
N THR A 143 21.16 -4.26 89.20
CA THR A 143 20.47 -3.08 89.72
C THR A 143 21.48 -2.06 90.25
N THR A 144 21.44 -0.83 89.73
CA THR A 144 22.00 0.34 90.42
C THR A 144 20.97 1.47 90.33
N GLN A 145 20.59 1.96 91.51
CA GLN A 145 19.61 3.02 91.74
C GLN A 145 20.19 4.41 91.41
N ASN A 146 19.28 5.32 91.03
CA ASN A 146 19.29 6.78 91.26
C ASN A 146 20.44 7.62 90.63
N THR A 147 20.21 8.78 90.01
CA THR A 147 19.41 9.92 90.47
C THR A 147 18.97 10.82 89.30
N ASP A 148 17.88 11.55 89.56
CA ASP A 148 17.25 12.65 88.83
C ASP A 148 18.16 13.63 88.06
N SER A 149 17.71 14.11 86.89
CA SER A 149 17.06 15.43 86.79
C SER A 149 16.67 15.86 85.35
N ARG A 150 15.39 16.22 85.23
CA ARG A 150 14.74 17.33 84.47
C ARG A 150 14.99 17.57 82.97
N GLN A 151 13.89 17.35 82.22
CA GLN A 151 13.17 18.26 81.32
C GLN A 151 13.92 18.97 80.17
N ASN A 152 13.62 18.58 78.92
CA ASN A 152 12.74 19.39 78.03
C ASN A 152 12.43 18.68 76.68
N LYS A 153 11.16 18.78 76.29
CA LYS A 153 10.48 18.44 75.02
C LYS A 153 9.93 19.77 74.45
N PRO A 154 9.28 19.90 73.27
CA PRO A 154 9.27 19.16 71.98
C PRO A 154 9.46 20.07 70.73
N LYS A 155 9.67 19.46 69.54
CA LYS A 155 8.88 19.60 68.28
C LYS A 155 9.73 19.12 67.08
N GLU A 156 9.32 18.05 66.40
CA GLU A 156 8.63 18.04 65.08
C GLU A 156 9.39 18.86 64.02
N THR A 157 9.80 18.31 62.87
CA THR A 157 8.89 17.94 61.77
C THR A 157 9.62 17.14 60.66
N SER A 158 8.89 16.22 60.01
CA SER A 158 8.90 15.85 58.56
C SER A 158 10.19 15.34 57.90
N GLN A 159 10.28 14.05 57.54
CA GLN A 159 9.72 13.34 56.36
C GLN A 159 10.80 13.15 55.28
N SER A 160 11.27 11.90 55.16
CA SER A 160 12.05 11.40 54.04
C SER A 160 11.16 10.51 53.18
N ASP A 161 10.68 11.04 52.05
CA ASP A 161 9.99 10.28 51.02
C ASP A 161 10.99 9.78 49.96
N THR A 162 11.28 8.49 50.00
CA THR A 162 11.84 7.73 48.87
C THR A 162 10.69 7.21 48.01
N GLY A 163 10.39 7.94 46.93
CA GLY A 163 9.38 7.57 45.95
C GLY A 163 9.89 6.55 44.93
N ASN A 164 9.37 5.33 45.03
CA ASN A 164 9.33 4.30 44.00
C ASN A 164 8.74 4.85 42.68
N GLN A 165 9.48 4.74 41.57
CA GLN A 165 8.91 4.86 40.23
C GLN A 165 8.43 3.48 39.76
N THR A 166 7.13 3.23 39.90
CA THR A 166 6.40 2.19 39.17
C THR A 166 5.88 2.79 37.87
N SER A 167 6.46 2.39 36.73
CA SER A 167 5.96 2.71 35.40
C SER A 167 4.70 1.90 35.11
N GLY A 168 3.54 2.46 35.44
CA GLY A 168 2.24 1.97 35.01
C GLY A 168 1.99 2.31 33.54
N PHE A 169 1.84 1.29 32.71
CA PHE A 169 1.25 1.38 31.37
C PHE A 169 -0.19 1.92 31.49
N LYS A 170 -0.40 3.18 31.12
CA LYS A 170 -1.75 3.74 30.91
C LYS A 170 -2.14 3.57 29.44
N VAL A 171 -3.21 2.81 29.23
CA VAL A 171 -3.94 2.73 27.96
C VAL A 171 -4.65 4.06 27.75
N ASN A 172 -4.25 4.80 26.72
CA ASN A 172 -4.95 6.00 26.25
C ASN A 172 -6.31 5.61 25.68
N LYS A 173 -7.39 6.03 26.34
CA LYS A 173 -8.73 6.10 25.73
C LYS A 173 -8.81 7.39 24.92
N SER A 174 -8.92 7.26 23.61
CA SER A 174 -9.20 8.35 22.68
C SER A 174 -10.65 8.83 22.83
N HIS A 175 -10.83 10.15 22.83
CA HIS A 175 -12.12 10.82 22.67
C HIS A 175 -12.61 10.70 21.21
N PRO A 176 -13.93 10.66 20.97
CA PRO A 176 -14.50 10.64 19.63
C PRO A 176 -14.55 12.05 19.04
N LEU A 177 -13.96 12.22 17.85
CA LEU A 177 -14.17 13.36 16.97
C LEU A 177 -15.56 13.25 16.34
N SER A 178 -16.42 14.25 16.55
CA SER A 178 -17.67 14.40 15.83
C SER A 178 -17.40 15.01 14.45
N SER A 179 -17.55 14.20 13.40
CA SER A 179 -17.65 14.68 12.03
C SER A 179 -19.13 14.92 11.69
N THR A 180 -19.47 16.17 11.44
CA THR A 180 -20.79 16.56 10.93
C THR A 180 -20.81 16.32 9.42
N SER A 181 -21.44 15.22 8.99
CA SER A 181 -21.70 14.94 7.57
C SER A 181 -22.96 15.69 7.13
N ARG A 182 -22.80 16.66 6.22
CA ARG A 182 -23.91 17.23 5.44
C ARG A 182 -24.27 16.24 4.33
N SER A 183 -25.44 15.64 4.42
CA SER A 183 -26.05 14.84 3.36
C SER A 183 -26.57 15.77 2.25
N TYR A 184 -26.06 15.60 1.03
CA TYR A 184 -26.68 16.10 -0.19
C TYR A 184 -27.57 14.99 -0.75
N SER A 185 -28.87 15.26 -0.87
CA SER A 185 -29.82 14.39 -1.56
C SER A 185 -29.83 14.69 -3.06
N PRO A 186 -29.70 13.71 -3.97
CA PRO A 186 -29.99 13.93 -5.38
C PRO A 186 -31.51 13.87 -5.60
N GLY A 187 -32.07 14.94 -6.14
CA GLY A 187 -33.47 15.00 -6.54
C GLY A 187 -33.73 14.14 -7.78
N ASN A 188 -34.66 13.19 -7.64
CA ASN A 188 -35.25 12.48 -8.76
C ASN A 188 -36.07 13.45 -9.62
N ARG A 189 -35.67 13.63 -10.89
CA ARG A 189 -36.54 14.16 -11.94
C ARG A 189 -36.77 13.08 -12.99
N THR A 190 -37.89 12.39 -12.85
CA THR A 190 -38.59 11.71 -13.93
C THR A 190 -39.29 12.77 -14.77
N SER A 191 -38.98 12.82 -16.07
CA SER A 191 -39.86 13.45 -17.04
C SER A 191 -40.10 12.48 -18.18
N ASP A 192 -41.35 12.03 -18.23
CA ASP A 192 -42.05 11.50 -19.39
C ASP A 192 -41.72 12.29 -20.66
N LEU A 193 -41.53 11.58 -21.77
CA LEU A 193 -41.91 12.10 -23.07
C LEU A 193 -42.37 10.96 -23.97
N THR A 194 -43.62 11.13 -24.35
CA THR A 194 -44.50 10.29 -25.15
C THR A 194 -44.13 10.31 -26.64
N LYS A 195 -44.58 9.24 -27.29
CA LYS A 195 -44.57 8.91 -28.72
C LYS A 195 -44.96 10.07 -29.65
N SER A 196 -44.30 10.14 -30.81
CA SER A 196 -44.98 10.25 -32.11
C SER A 196 -44.04 9.81 -33.23
N GLY A 197 -44.47 8.83 -34.03
CA GLY A 197 -43.73 8.38 -35.21
C GLY A 197 -43.93 9.32 -36.40
N GLN A 198 -43.01 9.22 -37.36
CA GLN A 198 -43.32 9.44 -38.77
C GLN A 198 -42.33 8.68 -39.64
N VAL A 199 -42.92 7.98 -40.60
CA VAL A 199 -42.33 7.20 -41.70
C VAL A 199 -41.81 8.16 -42.76
N ILE A 200 -40.55 8.02 -43.18
CA ILE A 200 -40.06 8.48 -44.49
C ILE A 200 -38.94 7.53 -44.96
N ASP A 201 -39.22 6.72 -45.97
CA ASP A 201 -38.21 6.21 -46.90
C ASP A 201 -37.86 7.34 -47.89
N PRO A 202 -36.60 7.40 -48.36
CA PRO A 202 -36.44 6.99 -49.76
C PRO A 202 -35.14 6.22 -50.06
N LEU A 203 -35.28 5.30 -51.01
CA LEU A 203 -34.22 4.80 -51.87
C LEU A 203 -33.36 5.95 -52.41
N SER A 204 -32.02 5.83 -52.30
CA SER A 204 -31.15 6.00 -53.46
C SER A 204 -29.85 5.25 -53.27
N SER A 205 -29.68 4.22 -54.08
CA SER A 205 -28.47 3.47 -54.37
C SER A 205 -27.37 4.38 -54.95
N SER A 206 -26.21 4.44 -54.28
CA SER A 206 -24.98 4.90 -54.91
C SER A 206 -23.75 4.27 -54.25
N THR A 207 -23.21 3.26 -54.95
CA THR A 207 -21.78 3.00 -55.10
C THR A 207 -20.97 2.70 -53.83
N HIS A 208 -21.16 1.51 -53.26
CA HIS A 208 -20.11 0.85 -52.50
C HIS A 208 -18.98 0.47 -53.47
N GLN A 209 -17.95 1.31 -53.58
CA GLN A 209 -16.65 0.84 -54.03
C GLN A 209 -16.15 -0.17 -52.99
N LEU A 210 -16.11 -1.43 -53.42
CA LEU A 210 -15.42 -2.52 -52.76
C LEU A 210 -14.00 -2.07 -52.41
N VAL A 211 -13.77 -1.74 -51.14
CA VAL A 211 -12.41 -1.70 -50.57
C VAL A 211 -11.92 -3.15 -50.63
N GLN A 212 -11.07 -3.42 -51.61
CA GLN A 212 -10.39 -4.70 -51.77
C GLN A 212 -9.74 -5.11 -50.45
N GLY A 213 -10.00 -6.36 -50.08
CA GLY A 213 -9.67 -6.93 -48.77
C GLY A 213 -8.24 -6.65 -48.33
N TYR A 214 -8.13 -5.99 -47.19
CA TYR A 214 -6.92 -6.00 -46.39
C TYR A 214 -6.73 -7.44 -45.90
N GLN A 215 -5.94 -8.23 -46.63
CA GLN A 215 -5.42 -9.49 -46.12
C GLN A 215 -4.48 -9.12 -44.97
N PRO A 216 -4.73 -9.55 -43.72
CA PRO A 216 -3.78 -9.36 -42.63
C PRO A 216 -2.54 -10.16 -42.98
N GLY A 217 -1.58 -9.49 -43.63
CA GLY A 217 -0.25 -10.02 -43.81
C GLY A 217 0.24 -10.40 -42.42
N SER A 218 0.61 -11.67 -42.24
CA SER A 218 1.22 -12.18 -41.03
C SER A 218 2.57 -11.49 -40.86
N VAL A 219 2.55 -10.25 -40.36
CA VAL A 219 3.75 -9.56 -39.92
C VAL A 219 4.25 -10.35 -38.73
N SER A 220 5.21 -11.23 -38.99
CA SER A 220 5.98 -11.89 -37.94
C SER A 220 6.76 -10.81 -37.21
N GLN A 221 6.11 -10.17 -36.23
CA GLN A 221 6.77 -9.24 -35.35
C GLN A 221 7.69 -10.07 -34.44
N SER A 222 8.97 -10.09 -34.79
CA SER A 222 10.01 -10.63 -33.91
C SER A 222 10.09 -9.71 -32.69
N TYR A 223 9.60 -10.18 -31.55
CA TYR A 223 9.78 -9.47 -30.28
C TYR A 223 11.26 -9.56 -29.90
N GLN A 224 11.95 -8.42 -29.89
CA GLN A 224 13.29 -8.35 -29.31
C GLN A 224 13.16 -8.13 -27.81
N ILE A 225 13.66 -9.08 -27.02
CA ILE A 225 13.78 -8.91 -25.56
C ILE A 225 14.95 -7.96 -25.30
N ILE A 226 14.65 -6.72 -24.94
CA ILE A 226 15.66 -5.71 -24.60
C ILE A 226 16.01 -5.85 -23.12
N LYS A 227 17.23 -6.33 -22.82
CA LYS A 227 17.74 -6.39 -21.45
C LYS A 227 18.32 -5.03 -21.05
N VAL A 228 17.76 -4.41 -20.01
CA VAL A 228 18.28 -3.16 -19.43
C VAL A 228 19.66 -3.44 -18.81
N LYS A 229 20.72 -2.82 -19.36
CA LYS A 229 22.10 -3.00 -18.87
C LYS A 229 22.40 -2.23 -17.60
N SER A 230 21.82 -1.04 -17.45
CA SER A 230 22.03 -0.14 -16.32
C SER A 230 20.88 0.84 -16.19
N SER A 231 20.61 1.30 -14.98
CA SER A 231 19.67 2.39 -14.71
C SER A 231 20.35 3.50 -13.90
N LYS A 232 19.96 4.75 -14.17
CA LYS A 232 20.35 5.92 -13.39
C LYS A 232 19.09 6.58 -12.86
N LYS A 233 19.19 7.19 -11.67
CA LYS A 233 18.09 7.93 -11.04
C LYS A 233 18.35 9.41 -11.16
N TYR A 234 17.32 10.16 -11.54
CA TYR A 234 17.34 11.62 -11.63
C TYR A 234 16.20 12.17 -10.77
N SER A 235 16.45 13.26 -10.07
CA SER A 235 15.39 13.96 -9.33
C SER A 235 14.68 14.93 -10.27
N VAL A 236 13.35 14.86 -10.26
CA VAL A 236 12.47 15.77 -11.00
C VAL A 236 11.65 16.66 -10.05
N THR A 237 12.11 16.75 -8.79
CA THR A 237 11.51 17.58 -7.76
C THR A 237 11.97 19.03 -7.93
N ILE A 238 11.05 19.97 -7.78
CA ILE A 238 11.34 21.40 -7.76
C ILE A 238 10.99 22.00 -6.40
N LYS A 239 11.55 23.17 -6.08
CA LYS A 239 11.40 23.80 -4.74
C LYS A 239 9.95 24.08 -4.34
N SER A 240 9.05 24.23 -5.30
CA SER A 240 7.62 24.52 -5.08
C SER A 240 6.75 23.26 -5.07
N ASP A 241 7.33 22.06 -5.12
CA ASP A 241 6.59 20.81 -4.93
C ASP A 241 6.25 20.65 -3.44
N ILE A 242 5.00 20.29 -3.14
CA ILE A 242 4.49 20.19 -1.76
C ILE A 242 4.54 18.75 -1.21
N ASP A 243 4.85 17.77 -2.05
CA ASP A 243 4.86 16.35 -1.73
C ASP A 243 5.79 15.58 -2.69
N VAL A 244 5.90 14.26 -2.52
CA VAL A 244 6.65 13.36 -3.40
C VAL A 244 6.03 13.34 -4.80
N CYS A 245 6.86 13.55 -5.81
CA CYS A 245 6.44 13.49 -7.22
C CYS A 245 5.88 12.10 -7.56
N CYS A 246 4.77 12.08 -8.30
CA CYS A 246 4.19 10.84 -8.82
C CYS A 246 4.04 10.97 -10.33
N ILE A 247 4.97 10.37 -11.08
CA ILE A 247 5.03 10.52 -12.53
C ILE A 247 4.05 9.58 -13.20
N SER A 248 3.05 10.15 -13.88
CA SER A 248 1.96 9.39 -14.53
C SER A 248 2.24 9.11 -16.01
N SER A 249 2.98 9.99 -16.68
CA SER A 249 3.30 9.87 -18.11
C SER A 249 4.61 10.56 -18.46
N ILE A 250 5.24 10.11 -19.54
CA ILE A 250 6.43 10.69 -20.15
C ILE A 250 6.27 10.65 -21.67
N CYS A 251 6.65 11.72 -22.35
CA CYS A 251 6.82 11.70 -23.79
C CYS A 251 8.07 12.48 -24.21
N GLU A 252 8.55 12.15 -25.40
CA GLU A 252 9.57 12.90 -26.11
C GLU A 252 8.89 13.58 -27.30
N THR A 253 9.11 14.88 -27.46
CA THR A 253 8.63 15.62 -28.64
C THR A 253 9.47 15.26 -29.88
N ALA A 254 9.03 15.64 -31.08
CA ALA A 254 9.84 15.36 -32.28
C ALA A 254 11.16 16.14 -32.33
N SER A 255 11.33 17.23 -31.56
CA SER A 255 12.61 17.94 -31.38
C SER A 255 13.48 17.38 -30.24
N GLY A 256 13.04 16.32 -29.55
CA GLY A 256 13.83 15.61 -28.55
C GLY A 256 13.73 16.17 -27.13
N GLU A 257 12.78 17.07 -26.86
CA GLU A 257 12.50 17.51 -25.50
C GLU A 257 11.72 16.43 -24.73
N LEU A 258 12.16 16.19 -23.50
CA LEU A 258 11.49 15.25 -22.61
C LEU A 258 10.51 15.99 -21.70
N ILE A 259 9.27 15.52 -21.69
CA ILE A 259 8.19 16.10 -20.89
C ILE A 259 7.59 15.02 -20.03
N ILE A 260 7.30 15.33 -18.76
CA ILE A 260 6.67 14.42 -17.81
C ILE A 260 5.46 15.07 -17.16
N THR A 261 4.46 14.26 -16.78
CA THR A 261 3.33 14.69 -15.94
C THR A 261 3.54 14.21 -14.51
N ASP A 262 3.26 15.09 -13.55
CA ASP A 262 3.33 14.83 -12.11
C ASP A 262 1.92 14.99 -11.53
N ILE A 263 1.28 13.85 -11.24
CA ILE A 263 -0.14 13.80 -10.89
C ILE A 263 -0.40 14.44 -9.53
N VAL A 264 0.46 14.18 -8.55
CA VAL A 264 0.32 14.71 -7.17
C VAL A 264 0.56 16.22 -7.15
N GLN A 265 1.51 16.70 -7.95
CA GLN A 265 1.80 18.14 -8.03
C GLN A 265 0.90 18.90 -9.01
N CYS A 266 -0.02 18.23 -9.70
CA CYS A 266 -0.88 18.79 -10.75
C CYS A 266 -0.06 19.56 -11.81
N ARG A 267 1.05 18.99 -12.29
CA ARG A 267 2.01 19.70 -13.16
C ARG A 267 2.41 18.89 -14.38
N VAL A 268 2.81 19.60 -15.43
CA VAL A 268 3.67 19.09 -16.48
C VAL A 268 5.05 19.76 -16.36
N LYS A 269 6.13 18.98 -16.50
CA LYS A 269 7.52 19.43 -16.30
C LYS A 269 8.32 19.14 -17.57
N LEU A 270 9.07 20.14 -18.04
CA LEU A 270 10.02 20.03 -19.15
C LEU A 270 11.39 19.72 -18.60
N LEU A 271 12.04 18.69 -19.13
CA LEU A 271 13.38 18.25 -18.76
C LEU A 271 14.39 18.65 -19.82
N ASP A 272 15.59 19.06 -19.39
CA ASP A 272 16.74 19.19 -20.28
C ASP A 272 17.40 17.82 -20.58
N GLN A 273 18.45 17.85 -21.41
CA GLN A 273 19.24 16.65 -21.76
C GLN A 273 19.97 16.02 -20.56
N THR A 274 20.06 16.73 -19.43
CA THR A 274 20.60 16.22 -18.16
C THR A 274 19.51 15.73 -17.21
N TYR A 275 18.26 15.64 -17.69
CA TYR A 275 17.06 15.25 -16.97
C TYR A 275 16.70 16.19 -15.80
N LYS A 276 17.14 17.45 -15.85
CA LYS A 276 16.75 18.47 -14.87
C LYS A 276 15.51 19.22 -15.34
N VAL A 277 14.64 19.56 -14.41
CA VAL A 277 13.44 20.36 -14.70
C VAL A 277 13.86 21.80 -15.03
N VAL A 278 13.59 22.24 -16.27
CA VAL A 278 13.88 23.60 -16.75
C VAL A 278 12.65 24.49 -16.84
N ALA A 279 11.47 23.91 -17.02
CA ALA A 279 10.19 24.62 -16.95
C ALA A 279 9.09 23.70 -16.42
N HIS A 280 8.01 24.31 -15.93
CA HIS A 280 6.81 23.58 -15.53
C HIS A 280 5.56 24.42 -15.80
N TYR A 281 4.43 23.76 -15.98
CA TYR A 281 3.11 24.36 -16.06
C TYR A 281 2.20 23.69 -15.04
N VAL A 282 1.42 24.50 -14.30
CA VAL A 282 0.52 24.03 -13.23
C VAL A 282 -0.90 23.97 -13.77
N PHE A 283 -1.56 22.83 -13.59
CA PHE A 283 -2.96 22.62 -13.91
C PHE A 283 -3.85 22.90 -12.69
N SER A 284 -5.14 23.15 -12.94
CA SER A 284 -6.16 23.19 -11.88
C SER A 284 -6.55 21.81 -11.35
N SER A 285 -6.11 20.74 -12.00
CA SER A 285 -6.45 19.35 -11.66
C SER A 285 -5.33 18.39 -12.08
N ALA A 286 -5.40 17.16 -11.57
CA ALA A 286 -4.40 16.13 -11.76
C ALA A 286 -4.25 15.72 -13.26
N PRO A 287 -3.03 15.73 -13.84
CA PRO A 287 -2.77 15.20 -15.17
C PRO A 287 -2.57 13.66 -15.15
N TRP A 288 -3.21 12.96 -16.08
CA TRP A 288 -3.22 11.48 -16.12
C TRP A 288 -2.29 10.90 -17.18
N SER A 289 -2.43 11.34 -18.44
CA SER A 289 -1.71 10.77 -19.57
C SER A 289 -1.35 11.87 -20.57
N MET A 290 -0.35 11.61 -21.41
CA MET A 290 0.14 12.57 -22.39
C MET A 290 0.65 11.86 -23.64
N CYS A 291 0.53 12.51 -24.80
CA CYS A 291 1.17 12.10 -26.04
C CYS A 291 1.74 13.30 -26.81
N SER A 292 2.75 13.05 -27.64
CA SER A 292 3.27 14.06 -28.56
C SER A 292 2.40 14.18 -29.79
N ILE A 293 2.07 15.41 -30.19
CA ILE A 293 1.30 15.70 -31.41
C ILE A 293 2.23 16.03 -32.56
N ASP A 294 3.18 16.94 -32.33
CA ASP A 294 4.17 17.38 -33.32
C ASP A 294 5.53 17.66 -32.66
N SER A 295 6.36 18.53 -33.26
CA SER A 295 7.67 18.91 -32.72
C SER A 295 7.60 19.66 -31.40
N ASN A 296 6.57 20.46 -31.15
CA ASN A 296 6.53 21.30 -29.95
C ASN A 296 5.17 21.30 -29.25
N LEU A 297 4.23 20.45 -29.65
CA LEU A 297 2.91 20.36 -29.08
C LEU A 297 2.69 18.97 -28.48
N VAL A 298 2.22 18.94 -27.23
CA VAL A 298 1.78 17.73 -26.55
C VAL A 298 0.32 17.88 -26.11
N ALA A 299 -0.42 16.79 -26.10
CA ALA A 299 -1.77 16.74 -25.56
C ALA A 299 -1.76 15.99 -24.23
N VAL A 300 -2.35 16.58 -23.19
CA VAL A 300 -2.35 16.08 -21.81
C VAL A 300 -3.79 15.91 -21.34
N THR A 301 -4.17 14.73 -20.86
CA THR A 301 -5.46 14.55 -20.17
C THR A 301 -5.35 15.11 -18.76
N VAL A 302 -6.26 16.01 -18.40
CA VAL A 302 -6.25 16.76 -17.14
C VAL A 302 -7.62 16.65 -16.48
N GLY A 303 -7.61 16.30 -15.19
CA GLY A 303 -8.84 15.95 -14.49
C GLY A 303 -9.53 14.78 -15.17
N HIS A 304 -10.87 14.79 -15.19
CA HIS A 304 -11.63 13.73 -15.86
C HIS A 304 -12.15 14.14 -17.22
N HIS A 305 -12.24 15.42 -17.60
CA HIS A 305 -13.01 15.81 -18.79
C HIS A 305 -12.28 16.79 -19.73
N GLN A 306 -10.98 17.00 -19.54
CA GLN A 306 -10.24 18.00 -20.28
C GLN A 306 -8.99 17.42 -20.94
N VAL A 307 -8.71 17.88 -22.16
CA VAL A 307 -7.42 17.71 -22.82
C VAL A 307 -6.78 19.07 -23.01
N HIS A 308 -5.64 19.30 -22.36
CA HIS A 308 -4.85 20.51 -22.51
C HIS A 308 -3.78 20.27 -23.58
N PHE A 309 -3.67 21.20 -24.52
CA PHE A 309 -2.60 21.21 -25.50
C PHE A 309 -1.48 22.14 -24.99
N ILE A 310 -0.34 21.56 -24.65
CA ILE A 310 0.81 22.31 -24.11
C ILE A 310 1.87 22.44 -25.18
N ARG A 311 2.23 23.69 -25.48
CA ARG A 311 3.27 24.04 -26.44
C ARG A 311 4.59 24.34 -25.73
N VAL A 312 5.67 23.77 -26.24
CA VAL A 312 7.05 24.13 -25.87
C VAL A 312 7.49 25.30 -26.74
N THR A 313 7.88 26.42 -26.13
CA THR A 313 8.38 27.58 -26.87
C THR A 313 9.50 28.22 -26.08
N ASN A 314 10.71 28.27 -26.67
CA ASN A 314 11.90 28.85 -26.06
C ASN A 314 12.17 28.32 -24.63
N GLY A 315 12.03 26.99 -24.45
CA GLY A 315 12.22 26.34 -23.16
C GLY A 315 11.12 26.60 -22.13
N GLN A 316 9.98 27.18 -22.53
CA GLN A 316 8.80 27.38 -21.67
C GLN A 316 7.65 26.48 -22.10
N LEU A 317 6.76 26.18 -21.15
CA LEU A 317 5.53 25.42 -21.37
C LEU A 317 4.33 26.37 -21.34
N ILE A 318 3.61 26.46 -22.45
CA ILE A 318 2.47 27.37 -22.64
C ILE A 318 1.23 26.54 -22.96
N ASN A 319 0.12 26.81 -22.28
CA ASN A 319 -1.16 26.20 -22.65
C ASN A 319 -1.70 26.87 -23.91
N ASP A 320 -1.73 26.12 -25.02
CA ASP A 320 -2.17 26.56 -26.35
C ASP A 320 -3.70 26.61 -26.43
N ARG A 321 -4.37 25.54 -25.99
CA ARG A 321 -5.84 25.43 -25.97
C ARG A 321 -6.31 24.28 -25.07
N ILE A 322 -7.59 24.30 -24.74
CA ILE A 322 -8.27 23.26 -23.96
C ILE A 322 -9.41 22.67 -24.78
N LEU A 323 -9.51 21.34 -24.77
CA LEU A 323 -10.64 20.60 -25.30
C LEU A 323 -11.47 20.01 -24.15
N GLU A 324 -12.73 20.42 -24.07
CA GLU A 324 -13.71 19.89 -23.12
C GLU A 324 -14.40 18.65 -23.71
N LEU A 325 -14.38 17.55 -22.97
CA LEU A 325 -14.96 16.27 -23.34
C LEU A 325 -16.24 16.00 -22.56
N LYS A 326 -17.15 15.23 -23.15
CA LYS A 326 -18.43 14.83 -22.53
C LYS A 326 -18.35 13.51 -21.75
N HIS A 327 -17.17 12.93 -21.64
CA HIS A 327 -16.89 11.66 -20.98
C HIS A 327 -15.55 11.74 -20.27
N GLU A 328 -15.23 10.73 -19.45
CA GLU A 328 -13.96 10.71 -18.75
C GLU A 328 -12.76 10.53 -19.72
N CYS A 329 -11.60 11.08 -19.39
CA CYS A 329 -10.38 10.94 -20.20
C CYS A 329 -9.19 10.57 -19.32
N LEU A 330 -8.77 9.31 -19.41
CA LEU A 330 -7.67 8.74 -18.64
C LEU A 330 -6.43 8.58 -19.53
N GLY A 331 -6.56 7.83 -20.63
CA GLY A 331 -5.48 7.59 -21.58
C GLY A 331 -5.61 8.42 -22.85
N ILE A 332 -4.47 8.79 -23.45
CA ILE A 332 -4.43 9.49 -24.74
C ILE A 332 -3.28 8.98 -25.62
N ALA A 333 -3.56 8.83 -26.91
CA ALA A 333 -2.55 8.56 -27.94
C ALA A 333 -2.85 9.39 -29.19
N HIS A 334 -1.82 9.69 -29.97
CA HIS A 334 -1.95 10.44 -31.22
C HIS A 334 -1.43 9.60 -32.39
N HIS A 335 -2.20 9.55 -33.47
CA HIS A 335 -1.80 8.86 -34.70
C HIS A 335 -2.52 9.46 -35.92
N HIS A 336 -1.77 9.76 -36.98
CA HIS A 336 -2.26 10.32 -38.25
C HIS A 336 -3.28 11.46 -38.07
N GLY A 337 -2.98 12.45 -37.22
CA GLY A 337 -3.81 13.63 -37.04
C GLY A 337 -5.09 13.40 -36.22
N ASN A 338 -5.19 12.26 -35.53
CA ASN A 338 -6.31 11.94 -34.66
C ASN A 338 -5.82 11.61 -33.24
N LEU A 339 -6.69 11.89 -32.27
CA LEU A 339 -6.53 11.54 -30.87
C LEU A 339 -7.37 10.31 -30.54
N TYR A 340 -6.75 9.36 -29.87
CA TYR A 340 -7.35 8.15 -29.35
C TYR A 340 -7.43 8.31 -27.84
N ILE A 341 -8.63 8.48 -27.30
CA ILE A 341 -8.85 8.81 -25.89
C ILE A 341 -9.62 7.67 -25.22
N THR A 342 -9.19 7.25 -24.04
CA THR A 342 -9.88 6.21 -23.26
C THR A 342 -10.48 6.74 -21.97
N ASP A 343 -11.64 6.21 -21.58
CA ASP A 343 -12.31 6.52 -20.30
C ASP A 343 -12.19 5.39 -19.27
N GLY A 344 -11.39 4.36 -19.59
CA GLY A 344 -11.26 3.12 -18.81
C GLY A 344 -12.17 1.98 -19.29
N THR A 345 -13.29 2.30 -19.96
CA THR A 345 -14.25 1.32 -20.50
C THR A 345 -14.40 1.42 -22.02
N ALA A 346 -14.18 2.58 -22.60
CA ALA A 346 -14.36 2.86 -24.00
C ALA A 346 -13.13 3.52 -24.63
N LEU A 347 -13.06 3.44 -25.96
CA LEU A 347 -12.06 4.08 -26.80
C LEU A 347 -12.76 5.01 -27.77
N TYR A 348 -12.38 6.28 -27.74
CA TYR A 348 -12.94 7.34 -28.57
C TYR A 348 -11.90 7.85 -29.56
N LEU A 349 -12.35 8.15 -30.77
CA LEU A 349 -11.54 8.80 -31.81
C LEU A 349 -11.99 10.24 -31.98
N TYR A 350 -11.07 11.17 -31.76
CA TYR A 350 -11.25 12.60 -31.93
C TYR A 350 -10.31 13.13 -33.01
N THR A 351 -10.72 14.19 -33.70
CA THR A 351 -9.80 15.04 -34.46
C THR A 351 -9.06 16.00 -33.51
N LEU A 352 -7.97 16.61 -33.98
CA LEU A 352 -7.16 17.55 -33.17
C LEU A 352 -7.86 18.88 -32.82
N ASP A 353 -8.92 19.23 -33.53
CA ASP A 353 -9.83 20.35 -33.24
C ASP A 353 -10.98 19.95 -32.28
N GLY A 354 -11.01 18.68 -31.85
CA GLY A 354 -11.91 18.23 -30.79
C GLY A 354 -13.25 17.67 -31.25
N LYS A 355 -13.44 17.42 -32.54
CA LYS A 355 -14.65 16.76 -33.03
C LYS A 355 -14.56 15.26 -32.75
N LEU A 356 -15.54 14.73 -32.02
CA LEU A 356 -15.72 13.29 -31.87
C LEU A 356 -16.04 12.68 -33.24
N VAL A 357 -15.16 11.82 -33.73
CA VAL A 357 -15.34 11.08 -34.99
C VAL A 357 -16.21 9.86 -34.74
N ARG A 358 -15.84 9.03 -33.75
CA ARG A 358 -16.60 7.83 -33.35
C ARG A 358 -16.16 7.27 -32.00
N GLU A 359 -17.08 6.58 -31.34
CA GLU A 359 -16.75 5.60 -30.28
C GLU A 359 -16.30 4.30 -30.98
N MET A 360 -15.02 3.95 -30.85
CA MET A 360 -14.43 2.80 -31.54
C MET A 360 -14.71 1.48 -30.82
N TYR A 361 -14.78 1.52 -29.49
CA TYR A 361 -14.99 0.35 -28.65
C TYR A 361 -15.61 0.78 -27.32
N LYS A 362 -16.43 -0.09 -26.73
CA LYS A 362 -16.98 0.05 -25.39
C LYS A 362 -17.11 -1.31 -24.73
N ASP A 363 -16.41 -1.50 -23.62
CA ASP A 363 -16.55 -2.68 -22.77
C ASP A 363 -17.83 -2.55 -21.93
N THR A 364 -18.85 -3.31 -22.31
CA THR A 364 -20.09 -3.44 -21.53
C THR A 364 -20.05 -4.61 -20.55
N SER A 365 -18.96 -5.41 -20.56
CA SER A 365 -18.85 -6.65 -19.79
C SER A 365 -18.49 -6.46 -18.32
N GLY A 366 -18.20 -5.23 -17.89
CA GLY A 366 -17.82 -4.96 -16.50
C GLY A 366 -17.90 -3.49 -16.14
N TYR A 367 -19.09 -3.05 -15.73
CA TYR A 367 -19.13 -2.07 -14.64
C TYR A 367 -18.53 -2.77 -13.41
N TYR A 368 -17.22 -2.62 -13.23
CA TYR A 368 -16.66 -2.74 -11.89
C TYR A 368 -17.31 -1.60 -11.11
N ASN A 369 -18.39 -1.91 -10.39
CA ASN A 369 -18.75 -1.16 -9.20
C ASN A 369 -17.56 -1.31 -8.26
N ALA A 370 -16.52 -0.49 -8.45
CA ALA A 370 -15.65 -0.10 -7.37
C ALA A 370 -16.56 0.65 -6.39
N GLY A 371 -17.27 -0.13 -5.58
CA GLY A 371 -18.11 0.39 -4.52
C GLY A 371 -17.28 1.41 -3.77
N ASN A 372 -17.84 2.59 -3.63
CA ASN A 372 -17.38 3.65 -2.73
C ASN A 372 -17.24 3.08 -1.30
N ASN A 373 -16.16 2.35 -1.03
CA ASN A 373 -15.74 1.93 0.30
C ASN A 373 -14.80 2.98 0.93
N TYR A 374 -14.82 4.21 0.42
CA TYR A 374 -14.37 5.39 1.14
C TYR A 374 -15.61 6.13 1.62
N SER A 375 -16.18 5.64 2.72
CA SER A 375 -17.19 6.33 3.54
C SER A 375 -16.71 6.40 4.97
#